data_AF-A0A7W0RNZ3-F1
#
_entry.id   AF-A0A7W0RNZ3-F1
#
_cell.length_a   1.000
_cell.length_b   1.000
_cell.length_c   1.000
_cell.angle_alpha   90.00
_cell.angle_beta   90.00
_cell.angle_gamma   90.00
#
_symmetry.space_group_name_H-M   'P 1'
#
loop_
_entity.id
_entity.type
_entity.pdbx_description
1 polymer ?
#
loop_
_entity_poly.entity_id
_entity_poly.type
_entity_poly.pdbx_seq_one_letter_code
_entity_poly.pdbx_strand_id
1 'polypeptide(L)'
;MAVHPINTLELRQETIPRGPIIEALEREVGRTIPHTYRHYLEDQAVHCGGILELYRDGRWLTGRFEWTGKPDELPTFDFEDGVVFLDAASLLRWPK
;
A
#
# COMPACT_ATOMS: atom_id res chain seq x y z
N MET A 1 -0.67 25.17 3.58
CA MET A 1 0.10 23.95 3.24
C MET A 1 -0.30 22.89 4.25
N ALA A 2 -0.94 21.81 3.82
CA ALA A 2 -1.30 20.71 4.72
C ALA A 2 -0.01 20.02 5.16
N VAL A 3 0.19 19.89 6.47
CA VAL A 3 1.23 19.03 7.02
C VAL A 3 0.62 17.64 7.02
N HIS A 4 1.00 16.80 6.05
CA HIS A 4 0.64 15.38 6.11
C HIS A 4 1.33 14.79 7.35
N PRO A 5 0.57 14.15 8.27
CA PRO A 5 1.17 13.45 9.38
C PRO A 5 2.22 12.43 8.89
N ILE A 6 3.12 12.07 9.79
CA ILE A 6 4.08 10.99 9.56
C ILE A 6 3.48 9.80 10.27
N ASN A 7 3.23 8.71 9.54
CA ASN A 7 2.55 7.56 10.11
C ASN A 7 3.11 6.24 9.56
N THR A 8 2.79 5.15 10.24
CA THR A 8 3.15 3.79 9.82
C THR A 8 1.99 3.18 9.03
N LEU A 9 2.29 2.22 8.15
CA LEU A 9 1.24 1.45 7.48
C LEU A 9 0.50 0.57 8.49
N GLU A 10 -0.82 0.66 8.44
CA GLU A 10 -1.70 -0.21 9.22
C GLU A 10 -2.36 -1.22 8.30
N LEU A 11 -2.23 -2.52 8.60
CA LEU A 11 -2.97 -3.57 7.92
C LEU A 11 -4.31 -3.78 8.61
N ARG A 12 -5.41 -3.51 7.90
CA ARG A 12 -6.78 -3.75 8.39
C ARG A 12 -7.40 -4.93 7.66
N GLN A 13 -8.13 -5.74 8.42
CA GLN A 13 -9.04 -6.73 7.85
C GLN A 13 -10.41 -6.06 7.67
N GLU A 14 -10.88 -5.96 6.42
CA GLU A 14 -12.19 -5.39 6.10
C GLU A 14 -12.88 -6.19 4.99
N THR A 15 -14.21 -6.17 4.98
CA THR A 15 -14.96 -6.70 3.83
C THR A 15 -14.96 -5.63 2.75
N ILE A 16 -14.05 -5.73 1.79
CA ILE A 16 -13.99 -4.79 0.67
C ILE A 16 -15.11 -5.16 -0.32
N PRO A 17 -16.02 -4.23 -0.66
CA PRO A 17 -17.07 -4.49 -1.63
C PRO A 17 -16.50 -4.97 -2.96
N ARG A 18 -17.08 -6.03 -3.52
CA ARG A 18 -16.68 -6.54 -4.85
C ARG A 18 -17.09 -5.55 -5.92
N GLY A 19 -16.12 -5.08 -6.70
CA GLY A 19 -16.34 -4.21 -7.86
C GLY A 19 -16.32 -4.99 -9.18
N PRO A 20 -16.94 -4.47 -10.26
CA PRO A 20 -16.99 -5.15 -11.56
C PRO A 20 -15.63 -5.54 -12.15
N ILE A 21 -14.57 -4.75 -11.87
CA ILE A 21 -13.21 -5.03 -12.31
C ILE A 21 -12.66 -6.32 -11.67
N ILE A 22 -12.97 -6.56 -10.40
CA ILE A 22 -12.50 -7.75 -9.68
C ILE A 22 -13.22 -8.99 -10.20
N GLU A 23 -14.54 -8.89 -10.42
CA GLU A 23 -15.29 -9.99 -11.03
C GLU A 23 -14.78 -10.33 -12.44
N ALA A 24 -14.42 -9.32 -13.24
CA ALA A 24 -13.84 -9.54 -14.56
C ALA A 24 -12.47 -10.25 -14.47
N LEU A 25 -11.59 -9.78 -13.59
CA LEU A 25 -10.28 -10.40 -13.36
C LEU A 25 -10.42 -11.84 -12.86
N GLU A 26 -11.29 -12.10 -11.87
CA GLU A 26 -11.53 -13.45 -11.34
C GLU A 26 -12.01 -14.43 -12.41
N ARG A 27 -12.87 -13.97 -13.34
CA ARG A 27 -13.30 -14.77 -14.51
C ARG A 27 -12.15 -15.06 -15.45
N GLU A 28 -11.28 -14.09 -15.70
CA GLU A 28 -10.11 -14.26 -16.56
C GLU A 28 -9.09 -15.22 -15.96
N VAL A 29 -8.80 -15.08 -14.66
CA VAL A 29 -7.79 -15.89 -13.97
C VAL A 29 -8.33 -17.22 -13.42
N GLY A 30 -9.65 -17.44 -13.46
CA GLY A 30 -10.31 -18.66 -12.98
C GLY A 30 -10.19 -18.89 -11.47
N ARG A 31 -9.94 -17.85 -10.67
CA ARG A 31 -9.78 -17.94 -9.21
C ARG A 31 -10.37 -16.72 -8.51
N THR A 32 -10.89 -16.90 -7.30
CA THR A 32 -11.30 -15.81 -6.41
C THR A 32 -10.06 -15.05 -5.92
N ILE A 33 -10.11 -13.72 -5.97
CA ILE A 33 -9.08 -12.83 -5.45
C ILE A 33 -9.53 -12.39 -4.06
N PRO A 34 -8.86 -12.84 -2.97
CA PRO A 34 -9.23 -12.44 -1.63
C PRO A 34 -9.01 -10.94 -1.45
N HIS A 35 -10.09 -10.21 -1.19
CA HIS A 35 -10.08 -8.77 -0.90
C HIS A 35 -10.52 -8.52 0.55
N THR A 36 -9.83 -9.16 1.48
CA THR A 36 -10.14 -9.08 2.92
C THR A 36 -9.19 -8.18 3.68
N TYR A 37 -8.08 -7.77 3.08
CA TYR A 37 -7.05 -7.00 3.75
C TYR A 37 -6.69 -5.77 2.93
N ARG A 38 -6.46 -4.66 3.61
CA ARG A 38 -6.02 -3.42 3.00
C ARG A 38 -5.09 -2.67 3.92
N HIS A 39 -4.07 -2.07 3.33
CA HIS A 39 -3.17 -1.17 4.02
C HIS A 39 -3.75 0.24 4.07
N TYR A 40 -3.58 0.90 5.21
CA TYR A 40 -4.04 2.25 5.48
C TYR A 40 -2.90 3.14 5.91
N LEU A 41 -2.98 4.40 5.50
CA LEU A 41 -2.15 5.49 5.96
C LEU A 41 -3.09 6.62 6.43
N GLU A 42 -3.13 6.87 7.74
CA GLU A 42 -4.00 7.91 8.33
C GLU A 42 -5.46 7.78 7.91
N ASP A 43 -6.02 6.58 8.07
CA ASP A 43 -7.38 6.22 7.68
C ASP A 43 -7.70 6.25 6.18
N GLN A 44 -6.72 6.55 5.33
CA GLN A 44 -6.86 6.46 3.89
C GLN A 44 -6.29 5.15 3.34
N ALA A 45 -7.10 4.51 2.50
CA ALA A 45 -6.73 3.30 1.77
C ALA A 45 -5.50 3.53 0.89
N VAL A 46 -4.48 2.69 1.05
CA VAL A 46 -3.32 2.66 0.14
C VAL A 46 -3.57 1.59 -0.92
N HIS A 47 -3.53 1.99 -2.18
CA HIS A 47 -3.68 1.10 -3.32
C HIS A 47 -2.32 0.70 -3.88
N CYS A 48 -2.20 -0.54 -4.38
CA CYS A 48 -1.04 -0.94 -5.18
C CYS A 48 -0.92 -0.01 -6.39
N GLY A 49 0.30 0.44 -6.67
CA GLY A 49 0.58 1.50 -7.63
C GLY A 49 0.47 2.92 -7.08
N GLY A 50 0.00 3.11 -5.84
CA GLY A 50 -0.13 4.42 -5.21
C GLY A 50 1.23 5.07 -4.91
N ILE A 51 1.33 6.38 -5.08
CA ILE A 51 2.56 7.13 -4.80
C ILE A 51 2.57 7.58 -3.34
N LEU A 52 3.65 7.25 -2.62
CA LEU A 52 3.91 7.61 -1.24
C LEU A 52 5.31 8.23 -1.09
N GLU A 53 5.58 8.83 0.05
CA GLU A 53 6.93 9.22 0.47
C GLU A 53 7.38 8.41 1.69
N LEU A 54 8.55 7.77 1.61
CA LEU A 54 9.19 7.01 2.69
C LEU A 54 10.34 7.82 3.30
N TYR A 55 10.41 7.90 4.64
CA TYR A 55 11.55 8.50 5.31
C TYR A 55 12.70 7.51 5.47
N ARG A 56 13.85 7.83 4.88
CA ARG A 56 15.06 7.01 4.95
C ARG A 56 16.31 7.87 4.85
N ASP A 57 17.33 7.52 5.64
CA ASP A 57 18.64 8.19 5.63
C ASP A 57 18.55 9.73 5.76
N GLY A 58 17.62 10.20 6.59
CA GLY A 58 17.42 11.63 6.84
C GLY A 58 16.58 12.39 5.81
N ARG A 59 16.11 11.72 4.74
CA ARG A 59 15.35 12.34 3.64
C ARG A 59 14.04 11.60 3.33
N TRP A 60 13.15 12.28 2.63
CA TRP A 60 11.94 11.67 2.06
C TRP A 60 12.23 11.19 0.64
N LEU A 61 11.89 9.95 0.35
CA LEU A 61 12.01 9.33 -0.96
C LEU A 61 10.60 9.13 -1.52
N THR A 62 10.36 9.57 -2.75
CA THR A 62 9.08 9.33 -3.44
C THR A 62 9.15 8.02 -4.21
N GLY A 63 8.10 7.22 -4.12
CA GLY A 63 8.06 5.90 -4.73
C GLY A 63 6.66 5.31 -4.74
N ARG A 64 6.56 4.11 -5.31
CA ARG A 64 5.33 3.37 -5.54
C ARG A 64 5.16 2.30 -4.48
N PHE A 65 4.00 2.29 -3.85
CA PHE A 65 3.58 1.21 -2.96
C PHE A 65 3.13 0.01 -3.78
N GLU A 66 3.62 -1.17 -3.43
CA GLU A 66 3.25 -2.44 -4.06
C GLU A 66 3.00 -3.50 -3.00
N TRP A 67 2.00 -4.35 -3.24
CA TRP A 67 1.69 -5.47 -2.34
C TRP A 67 0.86 -6.53 -3.05
N THR A 68 1.02 -7.78 -2.65
CA THR A 68 0.33 -8.93 -3.26
C THR A 68 -1.06 -9.19 -2.67
N GLY A 69 -1.43 -8.49 -1.61
CA GLY A 69 -2.68 -8.73 -0.87
C GLY A 69 -2.59 -9.84 0.18
N LYS A 70 -1.42 -10.46 0.36
CA LYS A 70 -1.24 -11.55 1.34
C LYS A 70 -0.80 -10.99 2.71
N PRO A 71 -1.55 -11.26 3.80
CA PRO A 71 -1.29 -10.67 5.10
C PRO A 71 0.03 -11.11 5.76
N ASP A 72 0.60 -12.23 5.30
CA ASP A 72 1.89 -12.77 5.75
C ASP A 72 3.10 -12.20 4.98
N GLU A 73 2.86 -11.40 3.93
CA GLU A 73 3.89 -10.75 3.14
C GLU A 73 3.96 -9.25 3.45
N LEU A 74 5.18 -8.73 3.65
CA LEU A 74 5.38 -7.29 3.80
C LEU A 74 5.13 -6.58 2.45
N PRO A 75 4.46 -5.42 2.46
CA PRO A 75 4.41 -4.58 1.27
C PRO A 75 5.81 -4.06 0.90
N THR A 76 5.96 -3.68 -0.35
CA THR A 76 7.19 -3.12 -0.91
C THR A 76 7.02 -1.67 -1.34
N PHE A 77 8.11 -0.93 -1.32
CA PHE A 77 8.23 0.43 -1.81
C PHE A 77 9.29 0.48 -2.89
N ASP A 78 8.87 0.79 -4.12
CA ASP A 78 9.70 0.89 -5.31
C ASP A 78 10.01 2.37 -5.61
N PHE A 79 11.27 2.74 -5.58
CA PHE A 79 11.77 4.10 -5.82
C PHE A 79 12.94 4.06 -6.81
N GLU A 80 13.37 5.22 -7.30
CA GLU A 80 14.36 5.33 -8.40
C GLU A 80 15.60 4.44 -8.21
N ASP A 81 16.10 4.33 -6.98
CA ASP A 81 17.34 3.63 -6.66
C ASP A 81 17.13 2.20 -6.10
N GLY A 82 15.89 1.68 -6.06
CA GLY A 82 15.64 0.29 -5.67
C GLY A 82 14.30 0.02 -4.99
N VAL A 83 14.23 -1.17 -4.38
CA VAL A 83 13.02 -1.66 -3.70
C VAL A 83 13.33 -2.00 -2.25
N VAL A 84 12.42 -1.65 -1.33
CA VAL A 84 12.49 -2.06 0.07
C VAL A 84 11.19 -2.64 0.57
N PHE A 85 11.27 -3.48 1.59
CA PHE A 85 10.12 -3.91 2.38
C PHE A 85 9.72 -2.83 3.38
N LEU A 86 8.42 -2.62 3.52
CA LEU A 86 7.84 -1.71 4.50
C LEU A 86 7.39 -2.53 5.71
N ASP A 87 7.91 -2.17 6.88
CA ASP A 87 7.61 -2.79 8.16
C ASP A 87 6.90 -1.81 9.11
N ALA A 88 6.67 -2.25 10.35
CA ALA A 88 6.02 -1.42 11.38
C ALA A 88 6.83 -0.18 11.81
N ALA A 89 8.11 -0.07 11.43
CA ALA A 89 8.95 1.09 11.73
C ALA A 89 9.05 2.07 10.54
N SER A 90 8.51 1.69 9.38
CA SER A 90 8.58 2.48 8.16
C SER A 90 7.68 3.70 8.25
N LEU A 91 8.31 4.88 8.27
CA LEU A 91 7.63 6.17 8.36
C LEU A 91 7.25 6.66 6.95
N LEU A 92 5.95 6.80 6.71
CA LEU A 92 5.37 7.13 5.41
C LEU A 92 4.49 8.38 5.52
N ARG A 93 4.30 9.04 4.38
CA ARG A 93 3.29 10.10 4.20
C ARG A 93 2.80 10.17 2.76
N TRP A 94 1.67 10.84 2.56
CA TRP A 94 1.22 11.23 1.23
C TRP A 94 2.13 12.33 0.65
N PRO A 95 2.41 12.31 -0.67
CA PRO A 95 3.17 13.37 -1.33
C PRO A 95 2.49 14.74 -1.16
N LYS A 96 3.30 15.80 -1.08
CA LYS A 96 2.84 17.20 -0.97
C LYS A 96 2.34 17.79 -2.28
#